data_AF-A0A0K2RTK2-F1
#
_entry.id   AF-A0A0K2RTK2-F1
#
_cell.length_a   1.000
_cell.length_b   1.000
_cell.length_c   1.000
_cell.angle_alpha   90.00
_cell.angle_beta   90.00
_cell.angle_gamma   90.00
#
_symmetry.space_group_name_H-M   'P 1'
#
loop_
_entity.id
_entity.type
_entity.pdbx_description
1 polymer ?
#
loop_
_entity_poly.entity_id
_entity_poly.type
_entity_poly.pdbx_seq_one_letter_code
_entity_poly.pdbx_strand_id
1 'polypeptide(L)'
;MVIGGTSAVAPLWAALVARLAQATNRRFGLIQPLLYQNGKQPASGFHDITSGSNGSYHAGTGWDPCTGLGSPDGSALLALLQAKA
;
A
#
# COMPACT_ATOMS: atom_id res chain seq x y z
N MET A 1 23.24 4.56 -14.14
CA MET A 1 22.11 3.79 -14.72
C MET A 1 20.97 3.83 -13.72
N VAL A 2 19.77 4.18 -14.15
CA VAL A 2 18.56 4.13 -13.30
C VAL A 2 17.82 2.84 -13.65
N ILE A 3 17.45 2.06 -12.63
CA ILE A 3 16.72 0.79 -12.76
C ILE A 3 15.34 0.97 -12.11
N GLY A 4 14.29 0.45 -12.75
CA GLY A 4 12.90 0.57 -12.28
C GLY A 4 12.10 -0.73 -12.43
N GLY A 5 10.78 -0.60 -12.54
CA GLY A 5 9.85 -1.73 -12.66
C GLY A 5 9.26 -2.19 -11.33
N THR A 6 8.20 -2.99 -11.38
CA THR A 6 7.52 -3.54 -10.19
C THR A 6 8.45 -4.41 -9.33
N SER A 7 9.50 -4.97 -9.94
CA SER A 7 10.58 -5.66 -9.24
C SER A 7 11.32 -4.78 -8.22
N ALA A 8 11.41 -3.46 -8.43
CA ALA A 8 11.96 -2.53 -7.45
C ALA A 8 10.96 -2.21 -6.32
N VAL A 9 9.66 -2.30 -6.61
CA VAL A 9 8.57 -2.00 -5.67
C VAL A 9 8.34 -3.13 -4.68
N ALA A 10 8.50 -4.39 -5.09
CA ALA A 10 8.37 -5.55 -4.21
C ALA A 10 9.28 -5.50 -2.96
N PRO A 11 10.62 -5.28 -3.07
CA PRO A 11 11.49 -5.16 -1.90
C PRO A 11 11.23 -3.89 -1.08
N LEU A 12 10.77 -2.80 -1.71
CA LEU A 12 10.37 -1.59 -0.99
C LEU A 12 9.21 -1.87 -0.01
N TRP A 13 8.18 -2.58 -0.47
CA TRP A 13 7.07 -3.04 0.37
C TRP A 13 7.53 -3.99 1.48
N ALA A 14 8.42 -4.94 1.17
CA ALA A 14 8.94 -5.88 2.15
C ALA A 14 9.64 -5.14 3.31
N ALA A 15 10.49 -4.15 3.00
CA ALA A 15 11.16 -3.34 4.00
C ALA A 15 10.18 -2.48 4.83
N LEU A 16 9.18 -1.87 4.19
CA LEU A 16 8.15 -1.11 4.88
C LEU A 16 7.38 -1.98 5.88
N VAL A 17 6.91 -3.17 5.46
CA VAL A 17 6.18 -4.09 6.35
C VAL A 17 7.05 -4.54 7.52
N ALA A 18 8.35 -4.81 7.30
CA ALA A 18 9.27 -5.14 8.38
C ALA A 18 9.40 -4.00 9.41
N ARG A 19 9.48 -2.74 8.96
CA ARG A 19 9.54 -1.56 9.83
C ARG A 19 8.25 -1.37 10.63
N LEU A 20 7.09 -1.55 9.99
CA LEU A 20 5.79 -1.51 10.67
C LEU A 20 5.67 -2.61 11.73
N ALA A 21 6.16 -3.82 11.42
CA ALA A 21 6.12 -4.96 12.34
C ALA A 21 7.00 -4.70 13.57
N GLN A 22 8.20 -4.16 13.35
CA GLN A 22 9.12 -3.75 14.41
C GLN A 22 8.50 -2.67 15.30
N ALA A 23 7.94 -1.61 14.71
CA ALA A 23 7.40 -0.47 15.44
C ALA A 23 6.12 -0.79 16.23
N THR A 24 5.37 -1.81 15.82
CA THR A 24 4.13 -2.24 16.48
C THR A 24 4.30 -3.48 17.35
N ASN A 25 5.48 -4.11 17.34
CA ASN A 25 5.76 -5.41 17.97
C ASN A 25 4.74 -6.51 17.57
N ARG A 26 4.34 -6.53 16.29
CA ARG A 26 3.33 -7.46 15.73
C ARG A 26 3.88 -8.29 14.59
N ARG A 27 3.36 -9.51 14.44
CA ARG A 27 3.53 -10.34 13.23
C ARG A 27 2.26 -10.24 12.40
N PHE A 28 2.32 -9.59 11.24
CA PHE A 28 1.11 -9.36 10.43
C PHE A 28 0.62 -10.59 9.66
N GLY A 29 1.51 -11.56 9.35
CA GLY A 29 1.15 -12.65 8.46
C GLY A 29 0.61 -12.11 7.13
N LEU A 30 -0.62 -12.48 6.79
CA LEU A 30 -1.35 -11.91 5.66
C LEU A 30 -1.88 -10.51 6.01
N ILE A 31 -1.17 -9.46 5.59
CA ILE A 31 -1.50 -8.06 5.91
C ILE A 31 -2.67 -7.50 5.07
N GLN A 32 -2.99 -8.12 3.93
CA GLN A 32 -3.96 -7.63 2.96
C GLN A 32 -5.35 -7.38 3.56
N PRO A 33 -5.94 -8.26 4.39
CA PRO A 33 -7.23 -7.99 5.03
C PRO A 33 -7.23 -6.73 5.91
N LEU A 34 -6.08 -6.32 6.49
CA LEU A 34 -5.96 -5.08 7.26
C LEU A 34 -5.91 -3.84 6.35
N LEU A 35 -5.22 -3.94 5.21
CA LEU A 35 -5.10 -2.83 4.26
C LEU A 35 -6.39 -2.60 3.48
N TYR A 36 -7.11 -3.67 3.16
CA TYR A 36 -8.31 -3.66 2.31
C TYR A 36 -9.63 -3.63 3.10
N GLN A 37 -9.62 -3.21 4.37
CA GLN A 37 -10.86 -3.17 5.18
C GLN A 37 -11.97 -2.30 4.57
N ASN A 38 -11.59 -1.25 3.84
CA ASN A 38 -12.53 -0.36 3.15
C ASN A 38 -12.84 -0.81 1.71
N GLY A 39 -12.43 -2.03 1.34
CA GLY A 39 -12.68 -2.60 0.02
C GLY A 39 -12.02 -1.79 -1.10
N LYS A 40 -12.85 -1.27 -2.00
CA LYS A 40 -12.41 -0.46 -3.16
C LYS A 40 -12.45 1.04 -2.94
N GLN A 41 -12.84 1.50 -1.76
CA GLN A 41 -12.86 2.94 -1.47
C GLN A 41 -11.44 3.46 -1.23
N PRO A 42 -11.19 4.78 -1.39
CA PRO A 42 -9.92 5.38 -1.00
C PRO A 42 -9.53 4.95 0.42
N ALA A 43 -8.33 4.39 0.55
CA ALA A 43 -7.84 3.85 1.80
C ALA A 43 -6.93 4.87 2.49
N SER A 44 -7.21 5.15 3.77
CA SER A 44 -6.30 5.94 4.60
C SER A 44 -4.94 5.27 4.69
N GLY A 45 -3.86 6.07 4.69
CA GLY A 45 -2.50 5.56 4.64
C GLY A 45 -1.99 5.25 3.23
N PHE A 46 -2.73 5.64 2.19
CA PHE A 46 -2.29 5.55 0.82
C PHE A 46 -2.48 6.89 0.09
N HIS A 47 -1.58 7.17 -0.83
CA HIS A 47 -1.79 8.18 -1.86
C HIS A 47 -2.46 7.48 -3.06
N ASP A 48 -3.71 7.84 -3.31
CA ASP A 48 -4.52 7.32 -4.41
C ASP A 48 -4.03 7.87 -5.76
N ILE A 49 -3.75 6.98 -6.71
CA ILE A 49 -3.34 7.36 -8.06
C ILE A 49 -4.55 7.28 -8.96
N THR A 50 -5.03 8.43 -9.41
CA THR A 50 -6.29 8.55 -10.14
C THR A 50 -6.12 8.84 -11.64
N SER A 51 -4.88 8.85 -12.13
CA SER A 51 -4.55 9.17 -13.52
C SER A 51 -3.47 8.25 -14.07
N GLY A 52 -3.62 7.85 -15.34
CA GLY A 52 -2.73 6.92 -16.02
C GLY A 52 -3.42 5.63 -16.47
N SER A 53 -2.68 4.76 -17.13
CA SER A 53 -3.14 3.45 -17.58
C SER A 53 -2.00 2.45 -17.58
N ASN A 54 -2.31 1.15 -17.50
CA ASN A 54 -1.35 0.06 -17.75
C ASN A 54 -1.51 -0.54 -19.15
N GLY A 55 -2.19 0.17 -20.06
CA GLY A 55 -2.52 -0.29 -21.41
C GLY A 55 -3.78 -1.14 -21.53
N SER A 56 -4.27 -1.74 -20.45
CA SER A 56 -5.53 -2.52 -20.44
C SER A 56 -6.59 -1.94 -19.52
N TYR A 57 -6.17 -1.23 -18.49
CA TYR A 57 -7.03 -0.57 -17.51
C TYR A 57 -6.59 0.86 -17.27
N HIS A 58 -7.51 1.66 -16.73
CA HIS A 58 -7.28 3.05 -16.32
C HIS A 58 -7.28 3.17 -14.80
N ALA A 59 -6.39 4.01 -14.28
CA ALA A 59 -6.40 4.42 -12.89
C ALA A 59 -7.61 5.33 -12.62
N GLY A 60 -8.09 5.36 -11.38
CA GLY A 60 -9.27 6.11 -10.97
C GLY A 60 -9.42 6.15 -9.46
N THR A 61 -10.43 6.84 -8.94
CA THR A 61 -10.61 7.00 -7.49
C THR A 61 -10.80 5.65 -6.78
N GLY A 62 -10.02 5.45 -5.73
CA GLY A 62 -10.07 4.25 -4.89
C GLY A 62 -9.24 3.11 -5.45
N TRP A 63 -9.68 1.88 -5.20
CA TRP A 63 -8.95 0.73 -5.72
C TRP A 63 -9.09 0.63 -7.24
N ASP A 64 -7.97 0.47 -7.92
CA ASP A 64 -7.93 0.25 -9.35
C ASP A 64 -6.97 -0.90 -9.75
N PRO A 65 -7.17 -1.55 -10.91
CA PRO A 65 -6.31 -2.65 -11.36
C PRO A 65 -4.95 -2.22 -11.94
N CYS A 66 -4.63 -0.92 -11.96
CA CYS A 66 -3.30 -0.40 -12.31
C CYS A 66 -2.44 -0.22 -11.06
N THR A 67 -2.97 0.38 -9.99
CA THR A 67 -2.18 0.76 -8.80
C THR A 67 -2.70 0.23 -7.47
N GLY A 68 -3.80 -0.51 -7.47
CA GLY A 68 -4.42 -1.04 -6.26
C GLY A 68 -4.95 0.10 -5.40
N LEU A 69 -4.60 0.14 -4.11
CA LEU A 69 -4.94 1.26 -3.22
C LEU A 69 -4.04 2.49 -3.42
N GLY A 70 -3.06 2.40 -4.32
CA GLY A 70 -2.05 3.44 -4.56
C GLY A 70 -0.75 3.21 -3.79
N SER A 71 0.04 4.26 -3.62
CA SER A 71 1.34 4.17 -2.92
C SER A 71 1.18 4.33 -1.41
N PRO A 72 1.87 3.53 -0.58
CA PRO A 72 1.72 3.60 0.87
C PRO A 72 2.38 4.86 1.46
N ASP A 73 1.69 5.52 2.37
CA ASP A 73 2.28 6.45 3.33
C ASP A 73 2.64 5.66 4.59
N GLY A 74 3.93 5.40 4.79
CA GLY A 74 4.41 4.56 5.89
C GLY A 74 4.10 5.12 7.28
N SER A 75 4.12 6.45 7.45
CA SER A 75 3.83 7.10 8.74
C SER A 75 2.34 7.02 9.04
N ALA A 76 1.50 7.30 8.05
CA ALA A 76 0.05 7.19 8.20
C ALA A 76 -0.39 5.74 8.44
N LEU A 77 0.20 4.76 7.75
CA LEU A 77 -0.04 3.34 8.01
C LEU A 77 0.37 2.93 9.43
N LEU A 78 1.53 3.40 9.92
CA LEU A 78 1.95 3.13 11.29
C LEU A 78 0.95 3.66 12.31
N ALA A 79 0.51 4.91 12.15
CA ALA A 79 -0.48 5.52 13.04
C ALA A 79 -1.81 4.73 13.06
N LEU A 80 -2.30 4.30 11.88
CA LEU A 80 -3.50 3.48 11.77
C LEU A 80 -3.35 2.11 12.45
N LEU A 81 -2.17 1.48 12.32
CA LEU A 81 -1.90 0.18 12.93
C LEU A 81 -1.77 0.25 14.45
N GLN A 82 -1.26 1.37 14.97
CA GLN A 82 -1.19 1.64 16.41
C GLN A 82 -2.58 1.94 17.00
N ALA A 83 -3.44 2.66 16.28
CA ALA A 83 -4.80 2.97 16.73
C ALA A 83 -5.75 1.74 16.75
N LYS A 84 -5.41 0.67 16.00
CA LYS A 84 -6.15 -0.59 15.96
C LYS A 84 -5.61 -1.66 16.93
N ALA A 85 -4.65 -1.31 17.79
CA ALA A 85 -4.15 -2.18 18.86
C ALA A 85 -5.01 -2.02 20.12
#